data_AF-A0A2X3JNN9-F1
#
_entry.id   AF-A0A2X3JNN9-F1
#
_cell.length_a   1.000
_cell.length_b   1.000
_cell.length_c   1.000
_cell.angle_alpha   90.00
_cell.angle_beta   90.00
_cell.angle_gamma   90.00
#
_symmetry.space_group_name_H-M   'P 1'
#
loop_
_entity.id
_entity.type
_entity.pdbx_description
1 polymer ?
#
loop_
_entity_poly.entity_id
_entity_poly.type
_entity_poly.pdbx_seq_one_letter_code
_entity_poly.pdbx_strand_id
1 'polypeptide(L)'
;MNRWENIQLTHENRLAPRAYFFSYDSVAQARTFARETSSLFLPLSGQWNFHFFDHPLQVPEAFTSELMADWGHITVPAMWQMEGHGKLQYTDEGFPFPIDVPFVPSDNPTGAYQRIFTLQRRLAG
;
A
#
# COMPACT_ATOMS: atom_id res chain seq x y z
N MET A 1 14.05 -15.15 -10.94
CA MET A 1 13.93 -14.81 -9.51
C MET A 1 12.97 -13.65 -9.40
N ASN A 2 11.94 -13.77 -8.57
CA ASN A 2 10.99 -12.68 -8.38
C ASN A 2 11.66 -11.52 -7.63
N ARG A 3 11.19 -10.28 -7.85
CA ARG A 3 11.79 -9.09 -7.18
C ARG A 3 11.72 -9.21 -5.65
N TRP A 4 10.64 -9.79 -5.11
CA TRP A 4 10.44 -10.01 -3.67
C TRP A 4 11.27 -11.15 -3.07
N GLU A 5 11.96 -11.95 -3.88
CA GLU A 5 12.88 -13.02 -3.45
C GLU A 5 14.35 -12.61 -3.61
N ASN A 6 14.63 -11.32 -3.85
CA ASN A 6 15.98 -10.79 -3.99
C ASN A 6 16.33 -9.89 -2.80
N ILE A 7 17.07 -10.43 -1.83
CA ILE A 7 17.47 -9.71 -0.61
C ILE A 7 18.41 -8.51 -0.85
N GLN A 8 19.05 -8.44 -2.02
CA GLN A 8 19.87 -7.28 -2.40
C GLN A 8 19.04 -6.14 -2.99
N LEU A 9 17.79 -6.40 -3.40
CA LEU A 9 16.86 -5.43 -3.95
C LEU A 9 15.80 -5.05 -2.89
N THR A 10 16.15 -4.09 -2.03
CA THR A 10 15.25 -3.67 -0.93
C THR A 10 14.28 -2.54 -1.32
N HIS A 11 14.53 -1.86 -2.44
CA HIS A 11 13.70 -0.77 -2.96
C HIS A 11 14.08 -0.42 -4.41
N GLU A 12 13.16 0.21 -5.13
CA GLU A 12 13.37 0.75 -6.48
C GLU A 12 12.63 2.08 -6.56
N ASN A 13 13.26 3.13 -7.10
CA ASN A 13 12.69 4.48 -7.26
C ASN A 13 12.11 5.13 -5.98
N ARG A 14 12.53 4.68 -4.79
CA ARG A 14 12.15 5.26 -3.50
C ARG A 14 13.05 6.47 -3.18
N LEU A 15 12.45 7.60 -2.80
CA LEU A 15 13.19 8.77 -2.33
C LEU A 15 14.03 8.46 -1.07
N ALA A 16 15.12 9.19 -0.89
CA ALA A 16 15.95 9.08 0.32
C ALA A 16 15.13 9.42 1.59
N PRO A 17 15.38 8.73 2.72
CA PRO A 17 14.72 9.05 3.98
C PRO A 17 15.06 10.48 4.42
N ARG A 18 14.09 11.17 5.03
CA ARG A 18 14.23 12.53 5.55
C ARG A 18 13.37 12.72 6.80
N ALA A 19 13.64 13.78 7.57
CA ALA A 19 12.78 14.17 8.69
C ALA A 19 11.33 14.41 8.24
N TYR A 20 10.38 14.09 9.11
CA TYR A 20 8.96 14.27 8.82
C TYR A 20 8.56 15.75 8.95
N PHE A 21 8.03 16.33 7.87
CA PHE A 21 7.41 17.66 7.86
C PHE A 21 6.50 17.81 6.64
N PHE A 22 5.64 18.83 6.69
CA PHE A 22 4.85 19.31 5.56
C PHE A 22 5.20 20.76 5.26
N SER A 23 5.01 21.16 4.00
CA SER A 23 5.00 22.57 3.63
C SER A 23 3.66 23.16 4.05
N TYR A 24 3.68 24.37 4.61
CA TYR A 24 2.49 25.11 5.01
C TYR A 24 2.51 26.49 4.38
N ASP A 25 1.34 27.11 4.22
CA ASP A 25 1.25 28.45 3.61
C ASP A 25 1.70 29.56 4.58
N SER A 26 1.85 29.25 5.88
CA SER A 26 2.31 30.21 6.89
C SER A 26 3.00 29.54 8.09
N VAL A 27 3.79 30.34 8.83
CA VAL A 27 4.41 29.91 10.11
C VAL A 27 3.35 29.57 11.16
N ALA A 28 2.24 30.31 11.20
CA ALA A 28 1.14 30.05 12.13
C ALA A 28 0.53 28.66 11.89
N GLN A 29 0.26 28.29 10.64
CA GLN A 29 -0.18 26.94 10.28
C GLN A 29 0.89 25.89 10.63
N ALA A 30 2.16 26.14 10.28
CA ALA A 30 3.24 25.20 10.55
C ALA A 30 3.37 24.85 12.05
N ARG A 31 3.12 25.81 12.95
CA ARG A 31 3.14 25.61 14.40
C ARG A 31 2.03 24.71 14.94
N THR A 32 0.95 24.50 14.17
CA THR A 32 -0.14 23.60 14.57
C THR A 32 0.23 22.13 14.39
N PHE A 33 1.19 21.82 13.52
CA PHE A 33 1.52 20.46 13.06
C PHE A 33 0.35 19.70 12.41
N ALA A 34 -0.77 20.37 12.14
CA ALA A 34 -1.96 19.82 11.52
C ALA A 34 -1.77 19.76 10.00
N ARG A 35 -1.19 18.67 9.50
CA ARG A 35 -0.85 18.48 8.07
C ARG A 35 -2.04 18.73 7.12
N GLU A 36 -3.26 18.44 7.56
CA GLU A 36 -4.50 18.64 6.84
C GLU A 36 -4.81 20.11 6.55
N THR A 37 -4.17 21.04 7.28
CA THR A 37 -4.27 22.48 7.00
C THR A 37 -3.33 22.94 5.89
N SER A 38 -2.40 22.09 5.46
CA SER A 38 -1.55 22.37 4.31
C SER A 38 -2.35 22.34 3.02
N SER A 39 -2.15 23.37 2.19
CA SER A 39 -2.67 23.39 0.82
C SER A 39 -2.02 22.36 -0.11
N LEU A 40 -0.92 21.74 0.33
CA LEU A 40 -0.19 20.70 -0.39
C LEU A 40 -0.44 19.30 0.17
N PHE A 41 -1.56 19.12 0.88
CA PHE A 41 -1.97 17.85 1.47
C PHE A 41 -3.27 17.34 0.86
N LEU A 42 -3.29 16.06 0.48
CA LEU A 42 -4.49 15.35 0.02
C LEU A 42 -4.57 13.99 0.74
N PRO A 43 -5.57 13.76 1.62
CA PRO A 43 -5.72 12.46 2.26
C PRO A 43 -6.24 11.41 1.28
N LEU A 44 -5.55 10.27 1.22
CA LEU A 44 -5.97 9.09 0.45
C LEU A 44 -6.44 7.93 1.37
N SER A 45 -6.86 8.23 2.59
CA SER A 45 -7.62 7.28 3.44
C SER A 45 -9.07 7.16 2.95
N GLY A 46 -9.77 6.09 3.33
CA GLY A 46 -11.17 5.84 2.97
C GLY A 46 -11.38 4.52 2.24
N GLN A 47 -12.44 4.42 1.44
CA GLN A 47 -12.75 3.23 0.64
C GLN A 47 -11.87 3.14 -0.61
N TRP A 48 -11.32 1.95 -0.86
CA TRP A 48 -10.52 1.62 -2.05
C TRP A 48 -11.16 0.43 -2.77
N ASN A 49 -11.03 0.38 -4.09
CA ASN A 49 -11.39 -0.82 -4.87
C ASN A 49 -10.37 -1.92 -4.56
N PHE A 50 -10.83 -3.12 -4.23
CA PHE A 50 -9.98 -4.16 -3.66
C PHE A 50 -10.40 -5.56 -4.04
N HIS A 51 -9.38 -6.40 -4.29
CA HIS A 51 -9.55 -7.85 -4.40
C HIS A 51 -8.38 -8.57 -3.73
N PHE A 52 -8.70 -9.73 -3.13
CA PHE A 52 -7.75 -10.60 -2.48
C PHE A 52 -7.52 -11.85 -3.33
N PHE A 53 -6.25 -12.21 -3.53
CA PHE A 53 -5.82 -13.38 -4.28
C PHE A 53 -4.95 -14.27 -3.39
N ASP A 54 -4.95 -15.57 -3.66
CA ASP A 54 -4.09 -16.53 -2.93
C ASP A 54 -2.65 -16.52 -3.46
N HIS A 55 -2.40 -15.94 -4.64
CA HIS A 55 -1.11 -15.92 -5.31
C HIS A 55 -0.95 -14.66 -6.19
N PRO A 56 0.23 -14.01 -6.24
CA PRO A 56 0.43 -12.76 -7.01
C PRO A 56 0.17 -12.89 -8.51
N LEU A 57 0.54 -14.04 -9.12
CA LEU A 57 0.25 -14.33 -10.54
C LEU A 57 -1.25 -14.48 -10.87
N GLN A 58 -2.15 -14.50 -9.89
CA GLN A 58 -3.60 -14.47 -10.16
C GLN A 58 -4.14 -13.05 -10.35
N VAL A 59 -3.36 -12.02 -10.00
CA VAL A 59 -3.74 -10.63 -10.26
C VAL A 59 -3.81 -10.42 -11.78
N PRO A 60 -4.94 -9.94 -12.34
CA PRO A 60 -5.07 -9.74 -13.78
C PRO A 60 -4.01 -8.79 -14.34
N GLU A 61 -3.46 -9.09 -15.51
CA GLU A 61 -2.46 -8.23 -16.16
C GLU A 61 -2.96 -6.79 -16.37
N ALA A 62 -4.24 -6.65 -16.72
CA ALA A 62 -4.93 -5.38 -16.92
C ALA A 62 -5.07 -4.52 -15.64
N PHE A 63 -4.84 -5.08 -14.44
CA PHE A 63 -4.97 -4.37 -13.15
C PHE A 63 -4.19 -3.05 -13.08
N THR A 64 -3.06 -2.97 -13.78
CA THR A 64 -2.18 -1.78 -13.73
C THR A 64 -2.63 -0.65 -14.65
N SER A 65 -3.47 -0.94 -15.64
CA SER A 65 -3.90 0.00 -16.68
C SER A 65 -5.40 0.27 -16.69
N GLU A 66 -6.20 -0.60 -16.09
CA GLU A 66 -7.66 -0.56 -16.14
C GLU A 66 -8.28 -0.64 -14.74
N LEU A 67 -9.40 0.06 -14.55
CA LEU A 67 -10.18 -0.07 -13.31
C LEU A 67 -10.95 -1.40 -13.35
N MET A 68 -10.72 -2.24 -12.33
CA MET A 68 -11.46 -3.48 -12.13
C MET A 68 -12.79 -3.16 -11.44
N ALA A 69 -13.75 -2.66 -12.22
CA ALA A 69 -14.99 -2.05 -11.71
C ALA A 69 -15.93 -3.05 -10.99
N ASP A 70 -15.72 -4.34 -11.16
CA ASP A 70 -16.48 -5.45 -10.57
C ASP A 70 -15.92 -5.91 -9.22
N TRP A 71 -14.80 -5.35 -8.77
CA TRP A 71 -14.19 -5.69 -7.49
C TRP A 71 -14.95 -5.08 -6.30
N GLY A 72 -14.65 -5.62 -5.12
CA GLY A 72 -15.22 -5.13 -3.86
C GLY A 72 -14.49 -3.87 -3.35
N HIS A 73 -14.80 -3.52 -2.10
CA HIS A 73 -14.13 -2.41 -1.43
C HIS A 73 -13.49 -2.84 -0.11
N ILE A 74 -12.45 -2.10 0.30
CA ILE A 74 -11.79 -2.24 1.59
C ILE A 74 -11.54 -0.86 2.20
N THR A 75 -11.54 -0.76 3.53
CA THR A 75 -11.20 0.48 4.23
C THR A 75 -9.68 0.61 4.34
N VAL A 76 -9.13 1.79 4.03
CA VAL A 76 -7.69 2.07 4.17
C VAL A 76 -7.46 3.24 5.14
N PRO A 77 -6.60 3.10 6.17
CA PRO A 77 -5.79 1.91 6.49
C PRO A 77 -6.59 0.82 7.24
N ALA A 78 -6.38 -0.45 6.87
CA ALA A 78 -6.86 -1.61 7.62
C ALA A 78 -5.95 -2.83 7.35
N MET A 79 -6.07 -3.85 8.20
CA MET A 79 -5.55 -5.19 7.93
C MET A 79 -6.64 -5.99 7.21
N TRP A 80 -6.37 -6.53 6.01
CA TRP A 80 -7.40 -7.21 5.21
C TRP A 80 -8.01 -8.43 5.93
N GLN A 81 -7.26 -9.05 6.86
CA GLN A 81 -7.76 -10.15 7.69
C GLN A 81 -8.91 -9.72 8.59
N MET A 82 -8.91 -8.47 9.05
CA MET A 82 -10.00 -7.91 9.87
C MET A 82 -11.26 -7.61 9.06
N GLU A 83 -11.14 -7.59 7.73
CA GLU A 83 -12.26 -7.42 6.79
C GLU A 83 -12.63 -8.76 6.09
N GLY A 84 -12.16 -9.90 6.63
CA GLY A 84 -12.59 -11.23 6.19
C GLY A 84 -11.75 -11.87 5.08
N HIS A 85 -10.59 -11.31 4.76
CA HIS A 85 -9.70 -11.84 3.70
C HIS A 85 -8.52 -12.64 4.28
N GLY A 86 -8.15 -13.75 3.64
CA GLY A 86 -7.03 -14.57 4.09
C GLY A 86 -7.20 -15.12 5.51
N LYS A 87 -6.09 -15.35 6.20
CA LYS A 87 -6.07 -15.95 7.55
C LYS A 87 -5.19 -15.13 8.49
N LEU A 88 -5.64 -14.93 9.72
CA LEU A 88 -4.77 -14.48 10.81
C LEU A 88 -3.81 -15.59 11.18
N GLN A 89 -2.57 -15.24 11.47
CA GLN A 89 -1.52 -16.17 11.89
C GLN A 89 -0.89 -15.64 13.17
N TYR A 90 -0.69 -16.54 14.13
CA TYR A 90 0.05 -16.28 15.36
C TYR A 90 1.04 -17.42 15.54
N THR A 91 2.32 -17.09 15.61
CA THR A 91 3.41 -18.02 15.90
C THR A 91 4.30 -17.41 16.96
N ASP A 92 4.96 -18.25 17.76
CA ASP A 92 5.91 -17.82 18.79
C ASP A 92 7.34 -17.81 18.22
N GLU A 93 7.96 -18.98 18.06
CA GLU A 93 9.34 -19.11 17.58
C GLU A 93 9.46 -19.44 16.08
N GLY A 94 8.54 -20.25 15.54
CA GLY A 94 8.60 -20.71 14.14
C GLY A 94 8.09 -19.67 13.14
N PHE A 95 8.70 -19.62 11.95
CA PHE A 95 8.10 -18.93 10.81
C PHE A 95 6.77 -19.58 10.43
N PRO A 96 5.76 -18.82 9.98
CA PRO A 96 4.49 -19.38 9.52
C PRO A 96 4.58 -20.03 8.14
N PHE A 97 5.80 -20.21 7.60
CA PHE A 97 6.11 -20.80 6.30
C PHE A 97 7.48 -21.52 6.32
N PRO A 98 7.76 -22.42 5.37
CA PRO A 98 9.04 -23.12 5.26
C PRO A 98 10.23 -22.17 5.09
N ILE A 99 11.35 -22.46 5.76
CA ILE A 99 12.56 -21.64 5.69
C ILE A 99 13.44 -22.14 4.52
N ASP A 100 13.42 -21.41 3.41
CA ASP A 100 14.27 -21.67 2.23
C ASP A 100 14.76 -20.34 1.64
N VAL A 101 15.73 -19.70 2.28
CA VAL A 101 16.17 -18.34 1.94
C VAL A 101 16.88 -18.32 0.57
N PRO A 102 16.50 -17.45 -0.39
CA PRO A 102 15.62 -16.27 -0.25
C PRO A 102 14.18 -16.47 -0.76
N PHE A 103 13.78 -17.71 -0.99
CA PHE A 103 12.49 -18.07 -1.56
C PHE A 103 11.35 -18.01 -0.53
N VAL A 104 10.15 -17.75 -1.03
CA VAL A 104 8.91 -17.76 -0.26
C VAL A 104 7.93 -18.77 -0.87
N PRO A 105 6.89 -19.22 -0.14
CA PRO A 105 5.85 -20.04 -0.73
C PRO A 105 5.24 -19.39 -1.98
N SER A 106 4.88 -20.21 -2.97
CA SER A 106 4.14 -19.73 -4.14
C SER A 106 2.79 -19.18 -3.72
N ASP A 107 2.04 -19.94 -2.90
CA ASP A 107 0.79 -19.48 -2.27
C ASP A 107 1.08 -18.35 -1.29
N ASN A 108 1.07 -17.13 -1.82
CA ASN A 108 1.43 -15.90 -1.14
C ASN A 108 0.26 -14.91 -1.25
N PRO A 109 -0.58 -14.83 -0.19
CA PRO A 109 -1.72 -13.92 -0.12
C PRO A 109 -1.41 -12.51 -0.63
N THR A 110 -2.14 -12.08 -1.66
CA THR A 110 -1.88 -10.83 -2.38
C THR A 110 -3.14 -9.96 -2.37
N GLY A 111 -3.02 -8.76 -1.80
CA GLY A 111 -4.07 -7.73 -1.86
C GLY A 111 -3.81 -6.74 -2.99
N ALA A 112 -4.75 -6.61 -3.91
CA ALA A 112 -4.68 -5.67 -5.02
C ALA A 112 -5.60 -4.46 -4.75
N TYR A 113 -5.02 -3.26 -4.72
CA TYR A 113 -5.71 -2.02 -4.34
C TYR A 113 -5.74 -1.02 -5.50
N GLN A 114 -6.91 -0.48 -5.83
CA GLN A 114 -7.03 0.64 -6.76
C GLN A 114 -7.82 1.80 -6.14
N ARG A 115 -7.43 3.02 -6.51
CA ARG A 115 -8.17 4.23 -6.15
C ARG A 115 -8.09 5.25 -7.26
N ILE A 116 -9.26 5.72 -7.69
CA ILE A 116 -9.37 6.90 -8.54
C ILE A 116 -9.41 8.12 -7.62
N PHE A 117 -8.59 9.12 -7.92
CA PHE A 117 -8.61 10.40 -7.23
C PHE A 117 -8.31 11.52 -8.23
N THR A 118 -8.72 12.74 -7.88
CA THR A 118 -8.44 13.91 -8.69
C THR A 118 -7.31 14.71 -8.07
N LEU A 119 -6.29 15.00 -8.87
CA LEU A 119 -5.21 15.89 -8.47
C LEU A 119 -5.61 17.34 -8.77
N GLN A 120 -5.63 18.19 -7.74
CA GLN A 120 -5.83 19.61 -7.95
C GLN A 120 -4.61 20.22 -8.64
N ARG A 121 -4.81 21.20 -9.53
CA ARG A 121 -3.72 21.84 -10.30
C ARG A 121 -2.57 22.35 -9.43
N ARG A 122 -2.85 22.81 -8.21
CA ARG A 122 -1.83 23.27 -7.25
C ARG A 122 -0.89 22.17 -6.76
N LEU A 123 -1.33 20.91 -6.81
CA LEU A 123 -0.54 19.73 -6.43
C LEU A 123 0.20 19.10 -7.63
N ALA A 124 -0.05 19.57 -8.85
CA ALA A 124 0.36 18.88 -10.08
C ALA A 124 1.80 19.14 -10.54
N GLY A 125 2.51 20.12 -9.94
CA GLY A 125 3.91 20.44 -10.29
C GLY A 125 4.04 21.23 -11.59
#